data_AF-A0A0P7V0I5-F1
#
_entry.id   AF-A0A0P7V0I5-F1
#
_cell.length_a   1.000
_cell.length_b   1.000
_cell.length_c   1.000
_cell.angle_alpha   90.00
_cell.angle_beta   90.00
_cell.angle_gamma   90.00
#
_symmetry.space_group_name_H-M   'P 1'
#
loop_
_entity.id
_entity.type
_entity.pdbx_description
1 polymer ?
#
loop_
_entity_poly.entity_id
_entity_poly.type
_entity_poly.pdbx_seq_one_letter_code
_entity_poly.pdbx_strand_id
1 'polypeptide(L)'
;RQRKIQRDRLVKDFSDALAVFQRAQRQAAQKEKEFVARVRASSRVSVSTSEYQPLESQPQAQVQEDAITEDDLRLIQERENAIRQLESDITDINDIFKDLAMMVHEQGEMIDSIEANVESADVHVQSGTQQLARAADYQRKSRRKICILIIILVVVAVVLGLIIWGAVKK
;
A
#
# COMPACT_ATOMS: atom_id res chain seq x y z
N ARG A 1 13.25 -2.06 5.75
CA ARG A 1 12.80 -3.48 5.69
C ARG A 1 11.36 -3.81 6.16
N GLN A 2 10.97 -3.69 7.45
CA GLN A 2 9.61 -4.14 7.90
C GLN A 2 8.44 -3.39 7.23
N ARG A 3 8.57 -2.08 7.03
CA ARG A 3 7.56 -1.25 6.34
C ARG A 3 7.37 -1.67 4.88
N LYS A 4 8.45 -2.01 4.16
CA LYS A 4 8.42 -2.51 2.78
C LYS A 4 7.62 -3.81 2.70
N ILE A 5 7.89 -4.76 3.61
CA ILE A 5 7.17 -6.03 3.69
C ILE A 5 5.68 -5.83 4.01
N GLN A 6 5.34 -4.91 4.93
CA GLN A 6 3.95 -4.60 5.26
C GLN A 6 3.21 -3.97 4.07
N ARG A 7 3.85 -3.01 3.38
CA ARG A 7 3.30 -2.40 2.16
C ARG A 7 3.05 -3.44 1.08
N ASP A 8 4.03 -4.30 0.80
CA ASP A 8 3.92 -5.31 -0.26
C ASP A 8 2.82 -6.34 0.07
N ARG A 9 2.66 -6.70 1.35
CA ARG A 9 1.52 -7.51 1.79
C ARG A 9 0.19 -6.80 1.58
N LEU A 10 0.08 -5.54 1.99
CA LEU A 10 -1.17 -4.79 1.91
C LEU A 10 -1.62 -4.61 0.45
N VAL A 11 -0.67 -4.33 -0.43
CA VAL A 11 -0.89 -4.23 -1.88
C VAL A 11 -1.38 -5.56 -2.45
N LYS A 12 -0.73 -6.66 -2.07
CA LYS A 12 -1.14 -8.00 -2.48
C LYS A 12 -2.56 -8.32 -2.01
N ASP A 13 -2.85 -8.11 -0.74
CA ASP A 13 -4.15 -8.41 -0.14
C ASP A 13 -5.27 -7.56 -0.80
N PHE A 14 -5.00 -6.28 -1.07
CA PHE A 14 -5.92 -5.39 -1.76
C PHE A 14 -6.16 -5.81 -3.22
N SER A 15 -5.08 -6.17 -3.94
CA SER A 15 -5.15 -6.72 -5.30
C SER A 15 -5.96 -8.01 -5.35
N ASP A 16 -5.74 -8.92 -4.40
CA ASP A 16 -6.45 -10.19 -4.31
C ASP A 16 -7.96 -9.95 -4.01
N ALA A 17 -8.29 -9.01 -3.11
CA ALA A 17 -9.67 -8.63 -2.81
C ALA A 17 -10.39 -8.00 -4.01
N LEU A 18 -9.74 -7.07 -4.72
CA LEU A 18 -10.29 -6.45 -5.93
C LEU A 18 -10.52 -7.48 -7.04
N ALA A 19 -9.61 -8.44 -7.22
CA ALA A 19 -9.78 -9.51 -8.21
C ALA A 19 -10.99 -10.39 -7.90
N VAL A 20 -11.26 -10.68 -6.62
CA VAL A 20 -12.47 -11.39 -6.19
C VAL A 20 -13.72 -10.56 -6.47
N PHE A 21 -13.70 -9.27 -6.12
CA PHE A 21 -14.83 -8.37 -6.34
C PHE A 21 -15.16 -8.21 -7.84
N GLN A 22 -14.15 -8.03 -8.69
CA GLN A 22 -14.32 -7.94 -10.14
C GLN A 22 -14.91 -9.23 -10.74
N ARG A 23 -14.51 -10.41 -10.25
CA ARG A 23 -15.11 -11.69 -10.65
C ARG A 23 -16.59 -11.76 -10.25
N ALA A 24 -16.91 -11.35 -9.02
CA ALA A 24 -18.29 -11.32 -8.54
C ALA A 24 -19.17 -10.36 -9.37
N GLN A 25 -18.67 -9.16 -9.67
CA GLN A 25 -19.37 -8.21 -10.55
C GLN A 25 -19.57 -8.78 -11.96
N ARG A 26 -18.55 -9.38 -12.58
CA ARG A 26 -18.72 -10.03 -13.90
C ARG A 26 -19.75 -11.15 -13.88
N GLN A 27 -19.76 -11.97 -12.84
CA GLN A 27 -20.79 -13.01 -12.69
C GLN A 27 -22.19 -12.43 -12.53
N ALA A 28 -22.34 -11.35 -11.76
CA ALA A 28 -23.62 -10.64 -11.63
C ALA A 28 -24.07 -10.07 -12.98
N ALA A 29 -23.17 -9.42 -13.73
CA ALA A 29 -23.46 -8.86 -15.05
C ALA A 29 -23.92 -9.94 -16.04
N GLN A 30 -23.23 -11.10 -16.02
CA GLN A 30 -23.57 -12.22 -16.88
C GLN A 30 -24.95 -12.78 -16.56
N LYS A 31 -25.28 -12.96 -15.28
CA LYS A 31 -26.61 -13.44 -14.86
C LYS A 31 -27.74 -12.48 -15.25
N GLU A 32 -27.54 -11.19 -15.07
CA GLU A 32 -28.52 -10.17 -15.48
C GLU A 32 -28.68 -10.15 -17.01
N LYS A 33 -27.59 -10.24 -17.78
CA LYS A 33 -27.65 -10.35 -19.24
C LYS A 33 -28.39 -11.60 -19.71
N GLU A 34 -28.12 -12.75 -19.10
CA GLU A 34 -28.79 -14.01 -19.41
C GLU A 34 -30.29 -13.97 -19.08
N PHE A 35 -30.67 -13.31 -17.98
CA PHE A 35 -32.06 -13.07 -17.62
C PHE A 35 -32.76 -12.20 -18.65
N VAL A 36 -32.20 -11.03 -18.99
CA VAL A 36 -32.75 -10.12 -19.99
C VAL A 36 -32.86 -10.81 -21.36
N ALA A 37 -31.84 -11.56 -21.77
CA ALA A 37 -31.86 -12.31 -23.03
C ALA A 37 -32.96 -13.37 -23.05
N ARG A 38 -33.21 -14.06 -21.94
CA ARG A 38 -34.27 -15.07 -21.82
C ARG A 38 -35.67 -14.45 -21.90
N VAL A 39 -35.91 -13.37 -21.17
CA VAL A 39 -37.21 -12.65 -21.21
C VAL A 39 -37.47 -12.12 -22.61
N ARG A 40 -36.46 -11.53 -23.27
CA ARG A 40 -36.55 -11.04 -24.66
C ARG A 40 -36.74 -12.17 -25.69
N ALA A 41 -36.11 -13.33 -25.50
CA ALA A 41 -36.27 -14.49 -26.38
C ALA A 41 -37.65 -15.13 -26.25
N SER A 42 -38.15 -15.29 -25.02
CA SER A 42 -39.52 -15.73 -24.75
C SER A 42 -40.54 -14.81 -25.42
N SER A 43 -40.29 -13.50 -25.36
CA SER A 43 -41.05 -12.46 -26.05
C SER A 43 -41.10 -12.62 -27.57
N ARG A 44 -39.98 -12.94 -28.23
CA ARG A 44 -39.92 -13.07 -29.71
C ARG A 44 -40.66 -14.30 -30.22
N VAL A 45 -40.63 -15.40 -29.46
CA VAL A 45 -41.33 -16.64 -29.81
C VAL A 45 -42.86 -16.48 -29.79
N SER A 46 -43.38 -15.63 -28.89
CA SER A 46 -44.81 -15.27 -28.85
C SER A 46 -45.26 -14.51 -30.12
N VAL A 47 -44.43 -13.61 -30.64
CA VAL A 47 -44.75 -12.82 -31.86
C VAL A 47 -44.68 -13.65 -33.14
N SER A 48 -43.70 -14.55 -33.26
CA SER A 48 -43.54 -15.40 -34.46
C SER A 48 -44.62 -16.47 -34.63
N THR A 49 -45.35 -16.81 -33.57
CA THR A 49 -46.43 -17.81 -33.63
C THR A 49 -47.75 -17.20 -34.15
N SER A 50 -47.80 -15.88 -34.35
CA SER A 50 -49.04 -15.16 -34.67
C SER A 50 -49.33 -14.99 -36.17
N GLU A 51 -48.51 -15.50 -37.10
CA GLU A 51 -48.68 -15.21 -38.53
C GLU A 51 -49.38 -16.29 -39.39
N TYR A 52 -49.67 -17.51 -38.92
CA TYR A 52 -50.46 -18.46 -39.73
C TYR A 52 -51.27 -19.49 -38.93
N GLN A 53 -52.59 -19.32 -38.86
CA GLN A 53 -53.57 -20.42 -38.79
C GLN A 53 -55.00 -19.97 -39.16
N PRO A 54 -55.65 -20.55 -40.19
CA PRO A 54 -57.07 -20.35 -40.46
C PRO A 54 -57.97 -21.08 -39.44
N LEU A 55 -59.12 -20.45 -39.13
CA LEU A 55 -60.23 -20.93 -38.30
C LEU A 55 -60.57 -22.43 -38.44
N GLU A 56 -60.79 -23.13 -37.32
CA GLU A 56 -61.94 -24.04 -37.10
C GLU A 56 -62.13 -24.49 -35.62
N SER A 57 -63.31 -24.17 -35.06
CA SER A 57 -64.10 -24.86 -33.99
C SER A 57 -63.56 -25.17 -32.57
N GLN A 58 -64.07 -24.40 -31.57
CA GLN A 58 -64.60 -24.72 -30.20
C GLN A 58 -63.74 -25.50 -29.14
N PRO A 59 -64.01 -25.36 -27.80
CA PRO A 59 -64.21 -24.18 -26.93
C PRO A 59 -63.09 -23.99 -25.88
N GLN A 60 -62.94 -22.73 -25.44
CA GLN A 60 -62.35 -22.23 -24.18
C GLN A 60 -61.62 -23.23 -23.26
N ALA A 61 -60.29 -23.24 -23.35
CA ALA A 61 -59.43 -23.28 -22.17
C ALA A 61 -58.53 -22.05 -22.28
N GLN A 62 -58.60 -21.17 -21.28
CA GLN A 62 -57.82 -19.93 -21.20
C GLN A 62 -56.34 -20.21 -21.46
N VAL A 63 -55.89 -19.96 -22.69
CA VAL A 63 -54.48 -19.73 -22.95
C VAL A 63 -54.26 -18.31 -22.43
N GLN A 64 -53.73 -18.23 -21.22
CA GLN A 64 -53.19 -16.99 -20.67
C GLN A 64 -52.21 -16.46 -21.73
N GLU A 65 -52.62 -15.42 -22.46
CA GLU A 65 -51.76 -14.72 -23.40
C GLU A 65 -50.58 -14.17 -22.61
N ASP A 66 -49.42 -14.82 -22.67
CA ASP A 66 -48.14 -14.24 -22.29
C ASP A 66 -47.74 -13.20 -23.36
N ALA A 67 -48.59 -12.19 -23.53
CA ALA A 67 -48.22 -10.93 -24.14
C ALA A 67 -47.39 -10.17 -23.11
N ILE A 68 -46.22 -9.70 -23.55
CA ILE A 68 -45.30 -8.90 -22.73
C ILE A 68 -46.10 -7.78 -22.06
N THR A 69 -46.14 -7.77 -20.73
CA THR A 69 -46.85 -6.71 -20.01
C THR A 69 -46.00 -5.44 -20.06
N GLU A 70 -46.62 -4.26 -20.00
CA GLU A 70 -45.87 -2.99 -19.90
C GLU A 70 -44.85 -3.02 -18.74
N ASP A 71 -45.16 -3.78 -17.68
CA ASP A 71 -44.29 -4.07 -16.54
C ASP A 71 -43.04 -4.87 -16.90
N ASP A 72 -43.11 -5.82 -17.84
CA ASP A 72 -41.95 -6.62 -18.29
C ASP A 72 -40.95 -5.74 -19.06
N LEU A 73 -41.43 -4.82 -19.89
CA LEU A 73 -40.58 -3.85 -20.60
C LEU A 73 -39.88 -2.90 -19.64
N ARG A 74 -40.60 -2.42 -18.61
CA ARG A 74 -40.02 -1.59 -17.55
C ARG A 74 -38.95 -2.35 -16.77
N LEU A 75 -39.23 -3.61 -16.40
CA LEU A 75 -38.26 -4.47 -15.72
C LEU A 75 -37.00 -4.71 -16.56
N ILE A 76 -37.15 -5.00 -17.86
CA ILE A 76 -36.01 -5.16 -18.78
C ILE A 76 -35.17 -3.88 -18.80
N GLN A 77 -35.80 -2.71 -18.90
CA GLN A 77 -35.09 -1.43 -18.97
C GLN A 77 -34.35 -1.10 -17.66
N GLU A 78 -34.95 -1.39 -16.50
CA GLU A 78 -34.26 -1.28 -15.21
C GLU A 78 -33.04 -2.20 -15.12
N ARG A 79 -33.16 -3.44 -15.62
CA ARG A 79 -32.02 -4.38 -15.65
C ARG A 79 -30.94 -3.96 -16.63
N GLU A 80 -31.29 -3.47 -17.82
CA GLU A 80 -30.31 -2.94 -18.77
C GLU A 80 -29.55 -1.74 -18.18
N ASN A 81 -30.22 -0.87 -17.42
CA ASN A 81 -29.56 0.22 -16.69
C ASN A 81 -28.61 -0.32 -15.60
N ALA A 82 -29.04 -1.32 -14.83
CA ALA A 82 -28.19 -1.95 -13.82
C ALA A 82 -26.95 -2.63 -14.43
N ILE A 83 -27.09 -3.27 -15.60
CA ILE A 83 -25.97 -3.87 -16.34
C ILE A 83 -24.98 -2.79 -16.78
N ARG A 84 -25.45 -1.66 -17.33
CA ARG A 84 -24.57 -0.54 -17.73
C ARG A 84 -23.80 0.02 -16.55
N GLN A 85 -24.46 0.15 -15.40
CA GLN A 85 -23.81 0.61 -14.18
C GLN A 85 -22.72 -0.36 -13.73
N LEU A 86 -23.01 -1.66 -13.77
CA LEU A 86 -22.04 -2.70 -13.42
C LEU A 86 -20.84 -2.76 -14.37
N GLU A 87 -21.04 -2.49 -15.67
CA GLU A 87 -19.95 -2.36 -16.65
C GLU A 87 -19.08 -1.12 -16.38
N SER A 88 -19.69 0.00 -15.95
CA SER A 88 -18.97 1.18 -15.48
C SER A 88 -18.12 0.86 -14.26
N ASP A 89 -18.69 0.22 -13.24
CA ASP A 89 -17.98 -0.14 -12.01
C ASP A 89 -16.78 -1.07 -12.29
N ILE A 90 -16.91 -2.00 -13.24
CA ILE A 90 -15.81 -2.88 -13.67
C ILE A 90 -14.68 -2.08 -14.32
N THR A 91 -15.01 -1.01 -15.04
CA THR A 91 -14.04 -0.11 -15.68
C THR A 91 -13.30 0.70 -14.61
N ASP A 92 -14.02 1.23 -13.63
CA ASP A 92 -13.44 1.98 -12.51
C ASP A 92 -12.46 1.10 -11.70
N ILE A 93 -12.80 -0.17 -11.46
CA ILE A 93 -11.89 -1.12 -10.81
C ILE A 93 -10.60 -1.31 -11.65
N ASN A 94 -10.71 -1.36 -12.97
CA ASN A 94 -9.53 -1.51 -13.83
C ASN A 94 -8.59 -0.31 -13.70
N ASP A 95 -9.14 0.90 -13.56
CA ASP A 95 -8.35 2.11 -13.36
C ASP A 95 -7.72 2.15 -11.96
N ILE A 96 -8.45 1.74 -10.92
CA ILE A 96 -7.87 1.53 -9.57
C ILE A 96 -6.68 0.54 -9.62
N PHE A 97 -6.77 -0.53 -10.41
CA PHE A 97 -5.67 -1.49 -10.59
C PHE A 97 -4.44 -0.85 -11.24
N LYS A 98 -4.63 0.02 -12.26
CA LYS A 98 -3.53 0.74 -12.91
C LYS A 98 -2.89 1.74 -11.96
N ASP A 99 -3.69 2.47 -11.21
CA ASP A 99 -3.22 3.44 -10.22
C ASP A 99 -2.46 2.76 -9.09
N LEU A 100 -2.94 1.62 -8.61
CA LEU A 100 -2.23 0.80 -7.63
C LEU A 100 -0.87 0.33 -8.18
N ALA A 101 -0.83 -0.15 -9.42
CA ALA A 101 0.41 -0.60 -10.05
C ALA A 101 1.43 0.55 -10.21
N MET A 102 0.97 1.74 -10.56
CA MET A 102 1.79 2.95 -10.65
C MET A 102 2.31 3.38 -9.28
N MET A 103 1.42 3.46 -8.28
CA MET A 103 1.77 3.89 -6.92
C MET A 103 2.78 2.96 -6.24
N VAL A 104 2.70 1.65 -6.49
CA VAL A 104 3.66 0.67 -5.99
C VAL A 104 5.04 0.85 -6.62
N HIS A 105 5.07 1.17 -7.92
CA HIS A 105 6.29 1.40 -8.67
C HIS A 105 7.00 2.70 -8.21
N GLU A 106 6.26 3.81 -8.11
CA GLU A 106 6.80 5.10 -7.66
C GLU A 106 7.29 5.08 -6.20
N GLN A 107 6.62 4.34 -5.32
CA GLN A 107 7.06 4.17 -3.93
C GLN A 107 8.29 3.26 -3.75
N GLY A 108 8.84 2.69 -4.83
CA GLY A 108 10.06 1.87 -4.81
C GLY A 108 11.31 2.66 -4.44
N GLU A 109 11.56 3.80 -5.08
CA GLU A 109 12.80 4.57 -4.91
C GLU A 109 12.86 5.35 -3.58
N MET A 110 11.73 5.90 -3.10
CA MET A 110 11.72 6.72 -1.89
C MET A 110 12.00 5.91 -0.62
N ILE A 111 11.50 4.67 -0.54
CA ILE A 111 11.75 3.77 0.61
C ILE A 111 13.24 3.45 0.75
N ASP A 112 13.94 3.25 -0.37
CA ASP A 112 15.35 2.90 -0.37
C ASP A 112 16.21 4.09 0.13
N SER A 113 15.82 5.33 -0.17
CA SER A 113 16.48 6.54 0.38
C SER A 113 16.31 6.72 1.90
N ILE A 114 15.15 6.38 2.45
CA ILE A 114 14.90 6.46 3.90
C ILE A 114 15.71 5.39 4.62
N GLU A 115 15.75 4.17 4.07
CA GLU A 115 16.54 3.07 4.64
C GLU A 115 18.04 3.43 4.64
N ALA A 116 18.56 3.99 3.55
CA ALA A 116 19.94 4.48 3.46
C ALA A 116 20.24 5.59 4.49
N ASN A 117 19.31 6.53 4.69
CA ASN A 117 19.48 7.61 5.66
C ASN A 117 19.45 7.10 7.11
N VAL A 118 18.57 6.14 7.42
CA VAL A 118 18.49 5.52 8.74
C VAL A 118 19.74 4.69 9.03
N GLU A 119 20.20 3.90 8.07
CA GLU A 119 21.45 3.12 8.20
C GLU A 119 22.66 4.04 8.36
N SER A 120 22.75 5.12 7.57
CA SER A 120 23.81 6.12 7.71
C SER A 120 23.77 6.81 9.08
N ALA A 121 22.57 7.12 9.59
CA ALA A 121 22.41 7.70 10.93
C ALA A 121 22.86 6.73 12.03
N ASP A 122 22.52 5.45 11.93
CA ASP A 122 22.96 4.41 12.88
C ASP A 122 24.48 4.28 12.90
N VAL A 123 25.11 4.20 11.72
CA VAL A 123 26.57 4.16 11.58
C VAL A 123 27.24 5.41 12.17
N HIS A 124 26.67 6.60 11.91
CA HIS A 124 27.19 7.85 12.48
C HIS A 124 27.06 7.91 14.00
N VAL A 125 25.94 7.44 14.57
CA VAL A 125 25.75 7.36 16.01
C VAL A 125 26.75 6.38 16.62
N GLN A 126 26.90 5.19 16.04
CA GLN A 126 27.85 4.19 16.52
C GLN A 126 29.29 4.72 16.46
N SER A 127 29.72 5.31 15.35
CA SER A 127 31.04 5.93 15.22
C SER A 127 31.23 7.07 16.22
N GLY A 128 30.23 7.94 16.38
CA GLY A 128 30.25 9.04 17.34
C GLY A 128 30.41 8.55 18.78
N THR A 129 29.68 7.50 19.17
CA THR A 129 29.82 6.90 20.52
C THR A 129 31.21 6.33 20.75
N GLN A 130 31.81 5.69 19.75
CA GLN A 130 33.18 5.16 19.86
C GLN A 130 34.22 6.29 19.97
N GLN A 131 34.05 7.38 19.22
CA GLN A 131 34.92 8.55 19.30
C GLN A 131 34.82 9.22 20.68
N LEU A 132 33.61 9.38 21.22
CA LEU A 132 33.39 9.92 22.57
C LEU A 132 34.05 9.04 23.64
N ALA A 133 33.94 7.72 23.54
CA ALA A 133 34.59 6.79 24.46
C ALA A 133 36.13 6.94 24.42
N ARG A 134 36.72 6.99 23.22
CA ARG A 134 38.17 7.23 23.06
C ARG A 134 38.60 8.59 23.61
N ALA A 135 37.82 9.64 23.37
CA ALA A 135 38.10 10.98 23.88
C ALA A 135 38.11 11.00 25.42
N ALA A 136 37.15 10.33 26.06
CA ALA A 136 37.10 10.20 27.51
C ALA A 136 38.35 9.47 28.08
N ASP A 137 38.79 8.39 27.42
CA ASP A 137 40.00 7.67 27.79
C ASP A 137 41.26 8.53 27.64
N TYR A 138 41.38 9.29 26.54
CA TYR A 138 42.49 10.21 26.34
C TYR A 138 42.51 11.32 27.40
N GLN A 139 41.35 11.89 27.74
CA GLN A 139 41.24 12.92 28.77
C GLN A 139 41.69 12.37 30.13
N ARG A 140 41.26 11.16 30.50
CA ARG A 140 41.68 10.50 31.75
C ARG A 140 43.19 10.28 31.81
N LYS A 141 43.80 9.83 30.71
CA LYS A 141 45.26 9.63 30.63
C LYS A 141 46.01 10.97 30.65
N SER A 142 45.51 11.98 29.94
CA SER A 142 46.14 13.30 29.86
C SER A 142 46.19 13.98 31.23
N ARG A 143 45.10 13.91 32.01
CA ARG A 143 45.07 14.45 33.39
C ARG A 143 46.16 13.85 34.27
N ARG A 144 46.39 12.53 34.19
CA ARG A 144 47.49 11.88 34.93
C ARG A 144 48.86 12.40 34.51
N LYS A 145 49.10 12.56 33.20
CA LYS A 145 50.36 13.10 32.68
C LYS A 145 50.59 14.54 33.11
N ILE A 146 49.55 15.37 33.08
CA ILE A 146 49.60 16.77 33.54
C ILE A 146 49.97 16.82 35.04
N CYS A 147 49.34 16.00 35.89
CA CYS A 147 49.70 15.95 37.30
C CYS A 147 51.18 15.57 37.52
N ILE A 148 51.69 14.57 36.78
CA ILE A 148 53.10 14.17 36.86
C ILE A 148 54.02 15.31 36.43
N LEU A 149 53.70 16.00 35.32
CA LEU A 149 54.48 17.16 34.86
C LEU A 149 54.53 18.29 35.90
N ILE A 150 53.40 18.58 36.55
CA ILE A 150 53.33 19.60 37.61
C ILE A 150 54.22 19.20 38.79
N ILE A 151 54.17 17.95 39.24
CA ILE A 151 55.02 17.46 40.34
C ILE A 151 56.51 17.62 40.00
N ILE A 152 56.92 17.25 38.78
CA ILE A 152 58.31 17.40 38.33
C ILE A 152 58.73 18.88 38.35
N LEU A 153 57.89 19.78 37.85
CA LEU A 153 58.18 21.23 37.88
C LEU A 153 58.36 21.76 39.30
N VAL A 154 57.51 21.34 40.24
CA VAL A 154 57.62 21.75 41.66
C VAL A 154 58.93 21.26 42.26
N VAL A 155 59.32 20.00 42.03
CA VAL A 155 60.59 19.44 42.53
C VAL A 155 61.78 20.22 41.98
N VAL A 156 61.81 20.51 40.68
CA VAL A 156 62.88 21.30 40.05
C VAL A 156 62.97 22.71 40.68
N ALA A 157 61.83 23.38 40.89
CA ALA A 157 61.79 24.69 41.51
C ALA A 157 62.35 24.68 42.94
N VAL A 158 62.02 23.66 43.74
CA VAL A 158 62.54 23.48 45.10
C VAL A 158 64.06 23.27 45.09
N VAL A 159 64.56 22.40 44.22
CA VAL A 159 66.02 22.13 44.10
C VAL A 159 66.78 23.40 43.72
N LEU A 160 66.30 24.14 42.72
CA LEU A 160 66.89 25.42 42.33
C LEU A 160 66.87 26.44 43.48
N GLY A 161 65.76 26.53 44.21
CA GLY A 161 65.64 27.40 45.39
C GLY A 161 66.64 27.06 46.49
N LEU A 162 66.86 25.78 46.77
CA LEU A 162 67.85 25.32 47.76
C LEU A 162 69.29 25.64 47.34
N ILE A 163 69.62 25.45 46.06
CA ILE A 163 70.95 25.79 45.51
C ILE A 163 71.22 27.28 45.67
N ILE A 164 70.27 28.12 45.27
CA ILE A 164 70.39 29.58 45.37
C ILE A 164 70.52 30.00 46.84
N TRP A 165 69.67 29.48 47.73
CA TRP A 165 69.73 29.78 49.16
C TRP A 165 71.07 29.39 49.78
N GLY A 166 71.59 28.20 49.45
CA GLY A 166 72.89 27.73 49.90
C GLY A 166 74.06 28.57 49.37
N ALA A 167 73.95 29.09 48.15
CA ALA A 167 74.95 29.98 47.57
C ALA A 167 74.93 31.39 48.18
N VAL A 168 73.76 31.91 48.55
CA VAL A 168 73.61 33.24 49.18
C VAL A 168 74.01 33.22 50.65
N LYS A 169 73.83 32.09 51.34
CA LYS A 169 74.14 31.94 52.78
C LYS A 169 75.59 31.54 53.05
N LYS A 170 76.33 31.07 52.05
CA LYS A 170 77.79 30.89 52.10
C LYS A 170 78.49 32.23 51.92
#